data_AF-A0A914N8F0-F1
#
_entry.id   AF-A0A914N8F0-F1
#
_cell.length_a   1.000
_cell.length_b   1.000
_cell.length_c   1.000
_cell.angle_alpha   90.00
_cell.angle_beta   90.00
_cell.angle_gamma   90.00
#
_symmetry.space_group_name_H-M   'P 1'
#
loop_
_entity.id
_entity.type
_entity.pdbx_description
1 polymer ?
#
loop_
_entity_poly.entity_id
_entity_poly.type
_entity_poly.pdbx_seq_one_letter_code
_entity_poly.pdbx_strand_id
1 'polypeptide(L)'
;MSRNYIGNSTMDPELAFIQANLVLAGPGSLLIDPFCGTGGILLSAAYFCSHVLGVEIKWDVAKAKGKSSRVGEGLLGSDQSVKANFSQYGLNDGRYLGVILADSSKHKMWRHFGFFDAILADPPYGIRERGQKLGVIQWKRKVETEIKQMEDKKCQEVNQQKQRHRNYPEKQQYQISSVFLDLMDLGVRLLRIGGRLAFWFPVCRSEYSEKILPRSDCLRLVYNCEQPLQKNTARRLLVYEKIKYSLVSENDVLLEKAYVIDNCYSRESFREKIFKNSS
;
A
#
# COMPACT_ATOMS: atom_id res chain seq x y z
N MET A 1 9.21 -11.27 20.86
CA MET A 1 9.91 -9.96 20.94
C MET A 1 9.18 -8.97 20.03
N SER A 2 8.91 -7.75 20.49
CA SER A 2 8.22 -6.72 19.70
C SER A 2 9.19 -5.94 18.81
N ARG A 3 8.75 -5.49 17.62
CA ARG A 3 9.57 -4.80 16.62
C ARG A 3 10.06 -3.44 17.13
N ASN A 4 11.32 -3.11 16.88
CA ASN A 4 11.93 -1.82 17.27
C ASN A 4 11.26 -0.64 16.56
N TYR A 5 10.94 -0.79 15.28
CA TYR A 5 10.19 0.19 14.51
C TYR A 5 8.77 -0.31 14.21
N ILE A 6 7.79 0.28 14.88
CA ILE A 6 6.37 -0.07 14.74
C ILE A 6 5.58 1.15 14.26
N GLY A 7 4.52 0.90 13.51
CA GLY A 7 3.56 1.93 13.10
C GLY A 7 2.20 1.72 13.77
N ASN A 8 1.40 2.77 13.83
CA ASN A 8 0.07 2.78 14.49
C ASN A 8 -0.91 1.73 13.92
N SER A 9 -0.72 1.35 12.65
CA SER A 9 -1.59 0.47 11.86
C SER A 9 -0.86 -0.83 11.47
N THR A 10 -0.02 -1.35 12.36
CA THR A 10 0.69 -2.62 12.09
C THR A 10 -0.29 -3.80 12.01
N MET A 11 -0.17 -4.59 10.94
CA MET A 11 -0.86 -5.88 10.83
C MET A 11 -0.40 -6.85 11.92
N ASP A 12 -1.33 -7.66 12.41
CA ASP A 12 -1.02 -8.78 13.30
C ASP A 12 -0.02 -9.75 12.65
N PRO A 13 1.06 -10.16 13.34
CA PRO A 13 2.09 -11.02 12.74
C PRO A 13 1.54 -12.35 12.22
N GLU A 14 0.62 -13.00 12.93
CA GLU A 14 0.08 -14.31 12.53
C GLU A 14 -0.66 -14.20 11.19
N LEU A 15 -1.48 -13.16 11.04
CA LEU A 15 -2.17 -12.87 9.78
C LEU A 15 -1.21 -12.54 8.64
N ALA A 16 -0.11 -11.85 8.94
CA ALA A 16 0.92 -11.55 7.94
C ALA A 16 1.63 -12.84 7.46
N PHE A 17 1.89 -13.79 8.37
CA PHE A 17 2.43 -15.11 8.03
C PHE A 17 1.44 -15.94 7.20
N ILE A 18 0.14 -15.93 7.56
CA ILE A 18 -0.90 -16.58 6.76
C ILE A 18 -0.94 -15.98 5.35
N GLN A 19 -0.90 -14.65 5.24
CA GLN A 19 -0.90 -13.95 3.95
C GLN A 19 0.31 -14.32 3.10
N ALA A 20 1.51 -14.36 3.69
CA ALA A 20 2.73 -14.78 3.01
C ALA A 20 2.67 -16.24 2.52
N ASN A 21 2.10 -17.14 3.31
CA ASN A 21 1.87 -18.54 2.90
C ASN A 21 0.90 -18.63 1.71
N LEU A 22 -0.22 -17.92 1.75
CA LEU A 22 -1.24 -18.01 0.70
C LEU A 22 -0.76 -17.49 -0.67
N VAL A 23 0.22 -16.57 -0.68
CA VAL A 23 0.87 -16.12 -1.92
C VAL A 23 2.04 -17.00 -2.36
N LEU A 24 2.32 -18.09 -1.64
CA LEU A 24 3.44 -19.00 -1.90
C LEU A 24 4.80 -18.31 -1.79
N ALA A 25 4.98 -17.47 -0.76
CA ALA A 25 6.30 -16.93 -0.42
C ALA A 25 7.29 -18.08 -0.17
N GLY A 26 8.48 -17.96 -0.74
CA GLY A 26 9.47 -19.03 -0.73
C GLY A 26 10.84 -18.61 -1.24
N PRO A 27 11.87 -19.46 -1.09
CA PRO A 27 13.21 -19.19 -1.60
C PRO A 27 13.21 -18.79 -3.09
N GLY A 28 13.93 -17.71 -3.41
CA GLY A 28 14.09 -17.24 -4.79
C GLY A 28 12.92 -16.42 -5.35
N SER A 29 11.84 -16.26 -4.59
CA SER A 29 10.71 -15.41 -5.01
C SER A 29 10.96 -13.93 -4.72
N LEU A 30 10.41 -13.05 -5.55
CA LEU A 30 10.43 -11.60 -5.42
C LEU A 30 9.03 -11.06 -5.14
N LEU A 31 8.88 -10.45 -3.97
CA LEU A 31 7.60 -9.97 -3.45
C LEU A 31 7.63 -8.45 -3.24
N ILE A 32 6.47 -7.81 -3.43
CA ILE A 32 6.29 -6.39 -3.20
C ILE A 32 5.08 -6.09 -2.31
N ASP A 33 5.24 -5.15 -1.38
CA ASP A 33 4.13 -4.55 -0.64
C ASP A 33 3.95 -3.08 -1.03
N PRO A 34 2.86 -2.72 -1.73
CA PRO A 34 2.62 -1.36 -2.19
C PRO A 34 2.19 -0.40 -1.07
N PHE A 35 1.99 -0.87 0.15
CA PHE A 35 1.58 -0.06 1.30
C PHE A 35 2.36 -0.49 2.56
N CYS A 36 3.67 -0.63 2.43
CA CYS A 36 4.46 -1.43 3.37
C CYS A 36 4.55 -0.87 4.79
N GLY A 37 4.32 0.43 4.99
CA GLY A 37 4.45 1.07 6.29
C GLY A 37 5.80 0.77 6.94
N THR A 38 5.76 0.14 8.12
CA THR A 38 6.96 -0.26 8.87
C THR A 38 7.51 -1.64 8.50
N GLY A 39 7.00 -2.28 7.44
CA GLY A 39 7.50 -3.52 6.86
C GLY A 39 7.05 -4.81 7.57
N GLY A 40 5.94 -4.79 8.31
CA GLY A 40 5.47 -5.97 9.06
C GLY A 40 5.15 -7.18 8.16
N ILE A 41 4.46 -6.93 7.05
CA ILE A 41 4.10 -7.97 6.08
C ILE A 41 5.34 -8.46 5.32
N LEU A 42 6.23 -7.53 4.95
CA LEU A 42 7.50 -7.86 4.28
C LEU A 42 8.40 -8.76 5.14
N LEU A 43 8.44 -8.57 6.47
CA LEU A 43 9.19 -9.46 7.38
C LEU A 43 8.68 -10.90 7.30
N SER A 44 7.36 -11.09 7.20
CA SER A 44 6.75 -12.42 7.13
C SER A 44 7.12 -13.13 5.82
N ALA A 45 7.11 -12.41 4.70
CA ALA A 45 7.59 -12.94 3.42
C ALA A 45 9.10 -13.25 3.43
N ALA A 46 9.92 -12.34 3.98
CA ALA A 46 11.36 -12.56 4.06
C ALA A 46 11.73 -13.74 4.97
N TYR A 47 10.96 -14.00 6.02
CA TYR A 47 11.12 -15.21 6.84
C TYR A 47 11.04 -16.49 5.99
N PHE A 48 10.15 -16.53 4.99
CA PHE A 48 10.05 -17.61 4.01
C PHE A 48 11.09 -17.54 2.88
N CYS A 49 12.17 -16.78 3.05
CA CYS A 49 13.26 -16.65 2.07
C CYS A 49 12.92 -15.94 0.76
N SER A 50 11.83 -15.16 0.74
CA SER A 50 11.56 -14.23 -0.35
C SER A 50 12.45 -12.98 -0.29
N HIS A 51 12.79 -12.45 -1.46
CA HIS A 51 13.29 -11.09 -1.59
C HIS A 51 12.11 -10.12 -1.57
N VAL A 52 12.23 -9.04 -0.80
CA VAL A 52 11.10 -8.17 -0.48
C VAL A 52 11.38 -6.70 -0.75
N LEU A 53 10.42 -6.05 -1.39
CA LEU A 53 10.44 -4.63 -1.72
C LEU A 53 9.19 -3.95 -1.16
N GLY A 54 9.35 -2.80 -0.51
CA GLY A 54 8.22 -1.99 -0.04
C GLY A 54 7.99 -0.76 -0.90
N VAL A 55 6.76 -0.27 -0.93
CA VAL A 55 6.40 1.08 -1.39
C VAL A 55 5.67 1.79 -0.26
N GLU A 56 6.06 3.04 0.00
CA GLU A 56 5.43 3.88 1.01
C GLU A 56 5.32 5.32 0.48
N ILE A 57 4.20 5.98 0.76
CA ILE A 57 3.91 7.36 0.34
C ILE A 57 4.26 8.38 1.44
N LYS A 58 4.35 7.96 2.69
CA LYS A 58 4.71 8.77 3.87
C LYS A 58 6.23 8.77 4.04
N TRP A 59 6.84 9.92 3.77
CA TRP A 59 8.30 10.08 3.84
C TRP A 59 8.85 9.83 5.25
N ASP A 60 8.15 10.31 6.26
CA ASP A 60 8.44 10.12 7.69
C ASP A 60 8.45 8.64 8.06
N VAL A 61 7.51 7.86 7.52
CA VAL A 61 7.46 6.40 7.72
C VAL A 61 8.59 5.70 6.96
N ALA A 62 8.72 5.98 5.65
CA ALA A 62 9.73 5.34 4.80
C ALA A 62 11.17 5.61 5.25
N LYS A 63 11.45 6.81 5.77
CA LYS A 63 12.78 7.19 6.30
C LYS A 63 12.91 6.99 7.80
N ALA A 64 11.85 6.56 8.48
CA ALA A 64 11.77 6.44 9.92
C ALA A 64 12.27 7.68 10.66
N LYS A 65 11.70 8.83 10.32
CA LYS A 65 12.03 10.13 10.90
C LYS A 65 10.79 10.78 11.48
N GLY A 66 10.85 11.17 12.74
CA GLY A 66 9.73 11.80 13.44
C GLY A 66 9.51 11.20 14.81
N LYS A 67 8.29 11.27 15.32
CA LYS A 67 7.91 10.71 16.62
C LYS A 67 7.74 9.19 16.54
N SER A 68 8.13 8.49 17.60
CA SER A 68 7.76 7.08 17.79
C SER A 68 6.24 6.97 17.89
N SER A 69 5.69 5.88 17.37
CA SER A 69 4.28 5.52 17.57
C SER A 69 3.99 5.07 19.00
N ARG A 70 5.04 4.70 19.76
CA ARG A 70 4.89 4.23 21.14
C ARG A 70 4.78 5.41 22.08
N VAL A 71 3.84 5.30 23.02
CA VAL A 71 3.56 6.34 24.00
C VAL A 71 4.79 6.54 24.90
N GLY A 72 5.26 7.78 25.00
CA GLY A 72 6.38 8.14 25.88
C GLY A 72 7.78 8.01 25.28
N GLU A 73 7.95 7.44 24.09
CA GLU A 73 9.28 7.20 23.48
C GLU A 73 9.89 8.39 22.71
N GLY A 74 9.17 9.50 22.56
CA GLY A 74 9.72 10.71 21.93
C GLY A 74 9.98 10.55 20.42
N LEU A 75 11.22 10.82 19.99
CA LEU A 75 11.63 10.76 18.58
C LEU A 75 12.25 9.40 18.23
N LEU A 76 12.11 8.99 16.98
CA LEU A 76 12.68 7.75 16.47
C LEU A 76 14.22 7.78 16.52
N GLY A 77 14.80 6.73 17.09
CA GLY A 77 16.24 6.47 17.09
C GLY A 77 16.76 5.96 15.74
N SER A 78 18.09 5.93 15.56
CA SER A 78 18.73 5.40 14.35
C SER A 78 18.54 3.88 14.18
N ASP A 79 18.25 3.19 15.26
CA ASP A 79 17.92 1.78 15.37
C ASP A 79 16.42 1.48 15.16
N GLN A 80 15.60 2.51 14.93
CA GLN A 80 14.17 2.38 14.64
C GLN A 80 13.92 2.69 13.18
N SER A 81 14.19 1.72 12.31
CA SER A 81 13.89 1.79 10.87
C SER A 81 13.33 0.48 10.34
N VAL A 82 12.77 0.51 9.13
CA VAL A 82 12.32 -0.73 8.46
C VAL A 82 13.47 -1.73 8.38
N LYS A 83 14.66 -1.29 7.95
CA LYS A 83 15.87 -2.14 7.90
C LYS A 83 16.24 -2.72 9.27
N ALA A 84 16.16 -1.91 10.33
CA ALA A 84 16.49 -2.37 11.67
C ALA A 84 15.53 -3.47 12.17
N ASN A 85 14.26 -3.46 11.73
CA ASN A 85 13.37 -4.59 12.01
C ASN A 85 13.89 -5.89 11.39
N PHE A 86 14.35 -5.87 10.14
CA PHE A 86 14.95 -7.07 9.52
C PHE A 86 16.19 -7.53 10.30
N SER A 87 17.02 -6.58 10.74
CA SER A 87 18.19 -6.88 11.57
C SER A 87 17.82 -7.53 12.90
N GLN A 88 16.79 -7.05 13.56
CA GLN A 88 16.31 -7.58 14.82
C GLN A 88 15.88 -9.06 14.72
N TYR A 89 15.31 -9.47 13.58
CA TYR A 89 14.89 -10.86 13.34
C TYR A 89 15.96 -11.70 12.63
N GLY A 90 17.20 -11.22 12.50
CA GLY A 90 18.28 -11.96 11.85
C GLY A 90 18.15 -12.09 10.32
N LEU A 91 17.35 -11.22 9.68
CA LEU A 91 17.08 -11.23 8.23
C LEU A 91 17.97 -10.23 7.47
N ASN A 92 19.25 -10.12 7.87
CA ASN A 92 20.25 -9.20 7.30
C ASN A 92 21.05 -9.79 6.14
N ASP A 93 20.47 -10.74 5.40
CA ASP A 93 21.16 -11.56 4.41
C ASP A 93 20.89 -11.13 2.96
N GLY A 94 20.45 -9.88 2.77
CA GLY A 94 20.20 -9.31 1.44
C GLY A 94 18.79 -9.51 0.90
N ARG A 95 17.93 -10.27 1.60
CA ARG A 95 16.52 -10.46 1.19
C ARG A 95 15.69 -9.17 1.25
N TYR A 96 16.02 -8.24 2.14
CA TYR A 96 15.39 -6.92 2.18
C TYR A 96 16.00 -5.99 1.13
N LEU A 97 15.25 -5.71 0.06
CA LEU A 97 15.71 -4.89 -1.06
C LEU A 97 15.57 -3.38 -0.80
N GLY A 98 14.66 -2.99 0.08
CA GLY A 98 14.44 -1.60 0.47
C GLY A 98 12.98 -1.16 0.43
N VAL A 99 12.79 0.15 0.57
CA VAL A 99 11.49 0.82 0.45
C VAL A 99 11.62 1.94 -0.57
N ILE A 100 10.72 1.94 -1.56
CA ILE A 100 10.56 2.99 -2.55
C ILE A 100 9.59 4.03 -2.00
N LEU A 101 10.00 5.29 -2.01
CA LEU A 101 9.11 6.40 -1.68
C LEU A 101 8.29 6.77 -2.94
N ALA A 102 7.06 6.29 -3.02
CA ALA A 102 6.17 6.54 -4.15
C ALA A 102 4.70 6.39 -3.80
N ASP A 103 3.84 6.75 -4.74
CA ASP A 103 2.39 6.55 -4.66
C ASP A 103 2.00 5.34 -5.51
N SER A 104 1.52 4.30 -4.85
CA SER A 104 1.16 3.03 -5.48
C SER A 104 0.00 3.13 -6.47
N SER A 105 -0.79 4.21 -6.45
CA SER A 105 -1.80 4.49 -7.48
C SER A 105 -1.20 4.95 -8.83
N LYS A 106 0.10 5.30 -8.86
CA LYS A 106 0.79 5.79 -10.07
C LYS A 106 1.45 4.64 -10.82
N HIS A 107 0.65 3.74 -11.39
CA HIS A 107 1.13 2.50 -12.03
C HIS A 107 2.19 2.71 -13.14
N LYS A 108 2.22 3.88 -13.78
CA LYS A 108 3.21 4.24 -14.81
C LYS A 108 4.65 4.31 -14.30
N MET A 109 4.88 4.34 -12.99
CA MET A 109 6.25 4.19 -12.45
C MET A 109 6.83 2.80 -12.72
N TRP A 110 5.97 1.81 -13.00
CA TRP A 110 6.35 0.44 -13.22
C TRP A 110 6.26 0.07 -14.70
N ARG A 111 7.31 -0.60 -15.21
CA ARG A 111 7.24 -1.25 -16.51
C ARG A 111 6.24 -2.41 -16.45
N HIS A 112 5.44 -2.54 -17.50
CA HIS A 112 4.51 -3.65 -17.65
C HIS A 112 5.23 -4.94 -18.10
N PHE A 113 6.04 -5.52 -17.21
CA PHE A 113 6.86 -6.69 -17.53
C PHE A 113 6.47 -7.95 -16.75
N GLY A 114 5.74 -7.82 -15.64
CA GLY A 114 5.19 -8.98 -14.91
C GLY A 114 6.27 -9.92 -14.34
N PHE A 115 7.11 -9.43 -13.43
CA PHE A 115 8.24 -10.20 -12.88
C PHE A 115 8.15 -10.45 -11.36
N PHE A 116 7.17 -9.88 -10.67
CA PHE A 116 6.95 -10.20 -9.26
C PHE A 116 6.20 -11.53 -9.14
N ASP A 117 6.65 -12.37 -8.20
CA ASP A 117 5.98 -13.63 -7.88
C ASP A 117 4.73 -13.40 -7.05
N ALA A 118 4.75 -12.40 -6.17
CA ALA A 118 3.59 -12.05 -5.39
C ALA A 118 3.55 -10.57 -4.94
N ILE A 119 2.33 -10.11 -4.68
CA ILE A 119 2.03 -8.82 -4.07
C ILE A 119 1.27 -9.09 -2.76
N LEU A 120 1.76 -8.50 -1.67
CA LEU A 120 1.16 -8.59 -0.35
C LEU A 120 0.76 -7.19 0.09
N ALA A 121 -0.50 -6.95 0.47
CA ALA A 121 -0.92 -5.61 0.88
C ALA A 121 -1.89 -5.62 2.06
N ASP A 122 -1.83 -4.55 2.87
CA ASP A 122 -2.88 -4.14 3.82
C ASP A 122 -3.24 -2.67 3.55
N PRO A 123 -4.07 -2.41 2.52
CA PRO A 123 -4.31 -1.05 2.09
C PRO A 123 -5.04 -0.24 3.17
N PRO A 124 -4.84 1.08 3.25
CA PRO A 124 -5.52 1.92 4.22
C PRO A 124 -7.01 2.11 3.86
N TYR A 125 -7.91 1.37 4.52
CA TYR A 125 -9.37 1.46 4.31
C TYR A 125 -10.13 2.30 5.35
N GLY A 126 -9.46 3.25 6.02
CA GLY A 126 -10.14 4.34 6.75
C GLY A 126 -10.54 4.07 8.21
N ILE A 127 -10.25 2.88 8.78
CA ILE A 127 -10.46 2.63 10.21
C ILE A 127 -9.32 3.22 11.04
N ARG A 128 -8.09 2.74 10.80
CA ARG A 128 -6.89 3.11 11.57
C ARG A 128 -6.09 4.22 10.90
N GLU A 129 -6.09 4.25 9.57
CA GLU A 129 -5.43 5.29 8.77
C GLU A 129 -6.28 5.66 7.54
N ARG A 130 -6.22 6.94 7.16
CA ARG A 130 -6.91 7.44 5.97
C ARG A 130 -6.11 7.09 4.72
N GLY A 131 -6.78 6.56 3.69
CA GLY A 131 -6.16 6.35 2.38
C GLY A 131 -5.76 7.67 1.74
N GLN A 132 -4.54 7.72 1.20
CA GLN A 132 -3.95 8.91 0.58
C GLN A 132 -3.43 8.60 -0.81
N LYS A 133 -3.63 9.53 -1.76
CA LYS A 133 -3.02 9.52 -3.10
C LYS A 133 -2.50 10.91 -3.46
N LEU A 134 -1.58 11.02 -4.42
CA LEU A 134 -1.07 12.31 -4.88
C LEU A 134 -2.09 13.03 -5.78
N GLY A 135 -2.40 14.29 -5.45
CA GLY A 135 -3.29 15.14 -6.23
C GLY A 135 -2.63 15.65 -7.52
N VAL A 136 -3.19 15.30 -8.68
CA VAL A 136 -2.63 15.64 -10.00
C VAL A 136 -2.82 17.13 -10.36
N ILE A 137 -3.94 17.74 -9.92
CA ILE A 137 -4.38 19.07 -10.38
C ILE A 137 -3.74 20.21 -9.57
N GLN A 138 -3.42 19.99 -8.30
CA GLN A 138 -2.77 21.01 -7.47
C GLN A 138 -1.26 21.08 -7.70
N TRP A 139 -0.61 19.98 -8.09
CA TRP A 139 0.84 19.98 -8.32
C TRP A 139 1.23 20.86 -9.52
N LYS A 140 0.53 20.73 -10.66
CA LYS A 140 0.77 21.61 -11.83
C LYS A 140 0.55 23.08 -11.49
N ARG A 141 -0.57 23.40 -10.82
CA ARG A 141 -0.84 24.77 -10.35
C ARG A 141 0.22 25.28 -9.39
N LYS A 142 0.66 24.47 -8.43
CA LYS A 142 1.66 24.86 -7.43
C LYS A 142 3.03 25.07 -8.06
N VAL A 143 3.45 24.20 -8.99
CA VAL A 143 4.68 24.39 -9.78
C VAL A 143 4.59 25.65 -10.66
N GLU A 144 3.46 25.88 -11.35
CA GLU A 144 3.25 27.09 -12.16
C GLU A 144 3.22 28.36 -11.30
N THR A 145 2.70 28.30 -10.08
CA THR A 145 2.65 29.44 -9.15
C THR A 145 4.02 29.69 -8.52
N GLU A 146 4.77 28.63 -8.17
CA GLU A 146 6.13 28.73 -7.64
C GLU A 146 7.14 29.22 -8.70
N ILE A 147 6.97 28.83 -9.97
CA ILE A 147 7.76 29.36 -11.10
C ILE A 147 7.47 30.85 -11.30
N LYS A 148 6.20 31.27 -11.32
CA LYS A 148 5.83 32.70 -11.39
C LYS A 148 6.38 33.52 -10.22
N GLN A 149 6.35 32.97 -9.01
CA GLN A 149 6.89 33.62 -7.81
C GLN A 149 8.43 33.68 -7.79
N MET A 150 9.12 32.82 -8.54
CA MET A 150 10.57 32.89 -8.74
C MET A 150 10.97 33.93 -9.80
N GLU A 151 10.11 34.23 -10.78
CA GLU A 151 10.35 35.30 -11.76
C GLU A 151 10.23 36.70 -11.11
N ASP A 152 9.31 36.87 -10.14
CA ASP A 152 9.12 38.15 -9.43
C ASP A 152 10.14 38.42 -8.31
N LYS A 153 10.91 37.43 -7.86
CA LYS A 153 11.85 37.52 -6.73
C LYS A 153 13.32 37.56 -7.14
N LYS A 154 13.64 38.27 -8.23
CA LYS A 154 15.02 38.53 -8.65
C LYS A 154 15.69 39.74 -7.97
N CYS A 155 15.15 40.20 -6.84
CA CYS A 155 15.77 41.20 -5.98
C CYS A 155 15.76 40.70 -4.53
N GLN A 156 16.92 40.78 -3.89
CA GLN A 156 17.26 40.51 -2.48
C GLN A 156 17.72 39.08 -2.15
N GLU A 157 19.04 38.95 -2.23
CA GLU A 157 19.83 37.86 -1.66
C GLU A 157 19.93 37.94 -0.13
N VAL A 158 20.37 36.81 0.44
CA VAL A 158 21.08 36.62 1.72
C VAL A 158 20.25 36.15 2.94
N ASN A 159 20.67 34.99 3.45
CA ASN A 159 20.44 34.39 4.78
C ASN A 159 19.04 33.83 5.13
N GLN A 160 18.85 32.54 4.82
CA GLN A 160 18.31 31.53 5.76
C GLN A 160 18.48 30.10 5.18
N GLN A 161 19.69 29.56 5.26
CA GLN A 161 19.93 28.12 5.15
C GLN A 161 19.54 27.42 6.46
N LYS A 162 18.24 27.26 6.72
CA LYS A 162 17.68 26.31 7.70
C LYS A 162 16.17 26.24 7.46
N GLN A 163 15.66 25.03 7.21
CA GLN A 163 14.32 24.73 6.69
C GLN A 163 14.12 25.02 5.19
N ARG A 164 14.82 24.24 4.34
CA ARG A 164 14.19 23.84 3.07
C ARG A 164 12.90 23.11 3.44
N HIS A 165 11.77 23.81 3.42
CA HIS A 165 10.46 23.19 3.38
C HIS A 165 10.52 22.15 2.25
N ARG A 166 10.54 20.87 2.62
CA ARG A 166 10.46 19.80 1.64
C ARG A 166 9.07 19.88 1.05
N ASN A 167 8.96 20.46 -0.14
CA ASN A 167 7.74 20.56 -0.92
C ASN A 167 7.34 19.16 -1.39
N TYR A 168 6.75 18.37 -0.49
CA TYR A 168 6.07 17.14 -0.89
C TYR A 168 4.71 17.49 -1.48
N PRO A 169 4.30 16.80 -2.56
CA PRO A 169 2.99 17.01 -3.16
C PRO A 169 1.86 16.73 -2.16
N GLU A 170 0.82 17.54 -2.24
CA GLU A 170 -0.35 17.44 -1.36
C GLU A 170 -1.11 16.11 -1.62
N LYS A 171 -1.54 15.48 -0.52
CA LYS A 171 -2.21 14.18 -0.54
C LYS A 171 -3.72 14.38 -0.50
N GLN A 172 -4.42 13.74 -1.43
CA GLN A 172 -5.88 13.70 -1.51
C GLN A 172 -6.44 12.42 -0.89
N GLN A 173 -7.70 12.46 -0.49
CA GLN A 173 -8.42 11.29 0.00
C GLN A 173 -8.51 10.21 -1.07
N TYR A 174 -8.12 8.99 -0.71
CA TYR A 174 -8.19 7.83 -1.56
C TYR A 174 -9.49 7.06 -1.25
N GLN A 175 -10.42 7.05 -2.20
CA GLN A 175 -11.68 6.32 -2.07
C GLN A 175 -11.42 4.82 -2.01
N ILE A 176 -12.09 4.12 -1.09
CA ILE A 176 -11.85 2.70 -0.78
C ILE A 176 -11.97 1.84 -2.03
N SER A 177 -13.03 2.02 -2.81
CA SER A 177 -13.23 1.29 -4.08
C SER A 177 -12.08 1.51 -5.05
N SER A 178 -11.61 2.76 -5.21
CA SER A 178 -10.47 3.07 -6.07
C SER A 178 -9.17 2.43 -5.59
N VAL A 179 -8.91 2.36 -4.27
CA VAL A 179 -7.70 1.71 -3.72
C VAL A 179 -7.61 0.26 -4.17
N PHE A 180 -8.71 -0.49 -4.05
CA PHE A 180 -8.71 -1.90 -4.38
C PHE A 180 -8.70 -2.16 -5.89
N LEU A 181 -9.40 -1.34 -6.68
CA LEU A 181 -9.33 -1.44 -8.15
C LEU A 181 -7.93 -1.11 -8.67
N ASP A 182 -7.30 -0.05 -8.14
CA ASP A 182 -5.93 0.29 -8.51
C ASP A 182 -4.95 -0.83 -8.07
N LEU A 183 -5.14 -1.42 -6.89
CA LEU A 183 -4.34 -2.56 -6.45
C LEU A 183 -4.50 -3.79 -7.36
N MET A 184 -5.70 -4.05 -7.87
CA MET A 184 -5.93 -5.11 -8.86
C MET A 184 -5.20 -4.79 -10.18
N ASP A 185 -5.33 -3.57 -10.69
CA ASP A 185 -4.60 -3.11 -11.89
C ASP A 185 -3.08 -3.20 -11.71
N LEU A 186 -2.57 -2.91 -10.51
CA LEU A 186 -1.16 -3.08 -10.14
C LEU A 186 -0.77 -4.57 -10.17
N GLY A 187 -1.63 -5.46 -9.64
CA GLY A 187 -1.46 -6.91 -9.72
C GLY A 187 -1.37 -7.41 -11.16
N VAL A 188 -2.28 -6.95 -12.02
CA VAL A 188 -2.24 -7.23 -13.46
C VAL A 188 -0.92 -6.79 -14.07
N ARG A 189 -0.39 -5.63 -13.68
CA ARG A 189 0.84 -5.08 -14.25
C ARG A 189 2.12 -5.78 -13.77
N LEU A 190 2.21 -6.05 -12.47
CA LEU A 190 3.46 -6.44 -11.82
C LEU A 190 3.66 -7.95 -11.70
N LEU A 191 2.57 -8.73 -11.60
CA LEU A 191 2.69 -10.17 -11.40
C LEU A 191 3.10 -10.89 -12.68
N ARG A 192 3.90 -11.94 -12.54
CA ARG A 192 4.04 -12.97 -13.57
C ARG A 192 2.77 -13.84 -13.66
N ILE A 193 2.61 -14.60 -14.74
CA ILE A 193 1.56 -15.63 -14.79
C ILE A 193 1.79 -16.66 -13.67
N GLY A 194 0.72 -17.03 -12.96
CA GLY A 194 0.77 -17.86 -11.76
C GLY A 194 1.17 -17.09 -10.48
N GLY A 195 1.60 -15.84 -10.59
CA GLY A 195 1.89 -14.99 -9.44
C GLY A 195 0.61 -14.59 -8.68
N ARG A 196 0.74 -14.28 -7.39
CA ARG A 196 -0.42 -14.06 -6.49
C ARG A 196 -0.48 -12.67 -5.88
N LEU A 197 -1.67 -12.08 -5.88
CA LEU A 197 -1.99 -10.84 -5.18
C LEU A 197 -2.85 -11.17 -3.95
N ALA A 198 -2.41 -10.79 -2.75
CA ALA A 198 -3.19 -10.95 -1.53
C ALA A 198 -3.39 -9.62 -0.80
N PHE A 199 -4.63 -9.34 -0.41
CA PHE A 199 -4.96 -8.15 0.39
C PHE A 199 -6.20 -8.34 1.27
N TRP A 200 -6.28 -7.55 2.33
CA TRP A 200 -7.46 -7.48 3.19
C TRP A 200 -8.48 -6.49 2.67
N PHE A 201 -9.71 -6.95 2.49
CA PHE A 201 -10.85 -6.17 2.02
C PHE A 201 -11.90 -6.03 3.14
N PRO A 202 -12.22 -4.81 3.62
CA PRO A 202 -13.24 -4.63 4.63
C PRO A 202 -14.63 -4.94 4.09
N VAL A 203 -15.53 -5.47 4.91
CA VAL A 203 -16.92 -5.76 4.53
C VAL A 203 -17.87 -5.54 5.71
N CYS A 204 -19.09 -5.09 5.41
CA CYS A 204 -20.22 -5.18 6.34
C CYS A 204 -20.93 -6.52 6.10
N ARG A 205 -21.11 -7.33 7.15
CA ARG A 205 -21.60 -8.71 7.00
C ARG A 205 -23.02 -8.76 6.44
N SER A 206 -23.86 -7.80 6.83
CA SER A 206 -25.23 -7.62 6.30
C SER A 206 -25.31 -7.28 4.81
N GLU A 207 -24.26 -6.69 4.24
CA GLU A 207 -24.22 -6.24 2.84
C GLU A 207 -23.29 -7.11 1.97
N TYR A 208 -22.70 -8.16 2.54
CA TYR A 208 -21.72 -8.95 1.84
C TYR A 208 -22.38 -9.75 0.70
N SER A 209 -21.85 -9.56 -0.51
CA SER A 209 -22.03 -10.48 -1.63
C SER A 209 -20.74 -10.54 -2.46
N GLU A 210 -20.53 -11.61 -3.22
CA GLU A 210 -19.36 -11.70 -4.11
C GLU A 210 -19.34 -10.66 -5.24
N LYS A 211 -20.46 -9.94 -5.46
CA LYS A 211 -20.57 -8.87 -6.45
C LYS A 211 -19.84 -7.60 -6.02
N ILE A 212 -19.62 -7.41 -4.72
CA ILE A 212 -18.90 -6.25 -4.19
C ILE A 212 -17.36 -6.41 -4.24
N LEU A 213 -16.89 -7.63 -4.50
CA LEU A 213 -15.45 -7.91 -4.57
C LEU A 213 -14.87 -7.35 -5.87
N PRO A 214 -13.65 -6.79 -5.83
CA PRO A 214 -13.00 -6.28 -7.03
C PRO A 214 -12.62 -7.43 -7.96
N ARG A 215 -12.76 -7.23 -9.28
CA ARG A 215 -12.57 -8.25 -10.31
C ARG A 215 -11.67 -7.73 -11.43
N SER A 216 -11.00 -8.63 -12.11
CA SER A 216 -10.27 -8.38 -13.35
C SER A 216 -10.25 -9.67 -14.16
N ASP A 217 -10.34 -9.55 -15.49
CA ASP A 217 -10.33 -10.72 -16.36
C ASP A 217 -8.96 -11.43 -16.38
N CYS A 218 -7.90 -10.76 -15.91
CA CYS A 218 -6.55 -11.31 -15.83
C CYS A 218 -6.25 -11.99 -14.49
N LEU A 219 -7.09 -11.79 -13.48
CA LEU A 219 -6.88 -12.24 -12.10
C LEU A 219 -8.03 -13.13 -11.64
N ARG A 220 -7.74 -14.38 -11.27
CA ARG A 220 -8.72 -15.33 -10.75
C ARG A 220 -8.67 -15.36 -9.23
N LEU A 221 -9.80 -15.16 -8.55
CA LEU A 221 -9.91 -15.34 -7.10
C LEU A 221 -9.68 -16.82 -6.75
N VAL A 222 -8.68 -17.10 -5.91
CA VAL A 222 -8.33 -18.47 -5.46
C VAL A 222 -8.66 -18.69 -3.98
N TYR A 223 -8.55 -17.66 -3.15
CA TYR A 223 -8.93 -17.74 -1.73
C TYR A 223 -9.75 -16.51 -1.30
N ASN A 224 -10.72 -16.75 -0.42
CA ASN A 224 -11.61 -15.74 0.15
C ASN A 224 -11.91 -16.09 1.62
N CYS A 225 -11.06 -15.65 2.53
CA CYS A 225 -11.14 -16.02 3.95
C CYS A 225 -11.72 -14.89 4.80
N GLU A 226 -12.78 -15.13 5.56
CA GLU A 226 -13.37 -14.12 6.45
C GLU A 226 -12.63 -14.06 7.80
N GLN A 227 -12.36 -12.85 8.29
CA GLN A 227 -12.03 -12.57 9.68
C GLN A 227 -13.08 -11.63 10.28
N PRO A 228 -13.92 -12.11 11.20
CA PRO A 228 -14.84 -11.27 11.96
C PRO A 228 -14.07 -10.24 12.81
N LEU A 229 -14.54 -8.99 12.84
CA LEU A 229 -13.97 -7.92 13.68
C LEU A 229 -14.92 -7.54 14.82
N GLN A 230 -16.14 -7.12 14.48
CA GLN A 230 -17.24 -6.83 15.41
C GLN A 230 -18.55 -7.42 14.89
N LYS A 231 -19.68 -7.18 15.58
CA LYS A 231 -20.97 -7.83 15.32
C LYS A 231 -21.39 -7.82 13.83
N ASN A 232 -21.28 -6.68 13.15
CA ASN A 232 -21.66 -6.54 11.74
C ASN A 232 -20.48 -6.18 10.80
N THR A 233 -19.24 -6.27 11.27
CA THR A 233 -18.06 -5.86 10.51
C THR A 233 -17.06 -7.00 10.44
N ALA A 234 -16.56 -7.25 9.25
CA ALA A 234 -15.51 -8.22 9.01
C ALA A 234 -14.52 -7.65 8.00
N ARG A 235 -13.41 -8.34 7.82
CA ARG A 235 -12.54 -8.17 6.66
C ARG A 235 -12.30 -9.52 6.04
N ARG A 236 -12.08 -9.54 4.73
CA ARG A 236 -11.82 -10.76 3.98
C ARG A 236 -10.42 -10.70 3.40
N LEU A 237 -9.63 -11.74 3.65
CA LEU A 237 -8.36 -11.94 2.96
C LEU A 237 -8.67 -12.52 1.60
N LEU A 238 -8.50 -11.70 0.56
CA LEU A 238 -8.70 -12.10 -0.83
C LEU A 238 -7.34 -12.40 -1.44
N VAL A 239 -7.26 -13.52 -2.16
CA VAL A 239 -6.06 -13.91 -2.89
C VAL A 239 -6.43 -14.20 -4.33
N TYR A 240 -5.76 -13.52 -5.24
CA TYR A 240 -5.94 -13.67 -6.68
C TYR A 240 -4.68 -14.23 -7.32
N GLU A 241 -4.85 -15.03 -8.36
CA GLU A 241 -3.77 -15.59 -9.17
C GLU A 241 -3.85 -15.01 -10.58
N LYS A 242 -2.72 -14.58 -11.13
CA LYS A 242 -2.67 -14.06 -12.51
C LYS A 242 -2.71 -15.19 -13.52
N ILE A 243 -3.75 -15.21 -14.36
CA ILE A 243 -4.03 -16.29 -15.30
C ILE A 243 -3.72 -15.95 -16.76
N LYS A 244 -3.71 -14.66 -17.12
CA LYS A 244 -3.33 -14.18 -18.46
C LYS A 244 -2.66 -12.81 -18.40
N TYR A 245 -1.98 -12.46 -19.49
CA TYR A 245 -1.48 -11.10 -19.70
C TYR A 245 -2.62 -10.19 -20.14
N SER A 246 -2.57 -8.93 -19.74
CA SER A 246 -3.54 -7.92 -20.15
C SER A 246 -3.17 -7.31 -21.48
N LEU A 247 -4.20 -6.85 -22.19
CA LEU A 247 -4.04 -5.98 -23.34
C LEU A 247 -3.69 -4.55 -22.87
N VAL A 248 -2.64 -3.99 -23.46
CA VAL A 248 -2.23 -2.60 -23.27
C VAL A 248 -2.28 -1.82 -24.57
N SER A 249 -2.64 -0.54 -24.48
CA SER A 249 -2.51 0.38 -25.62
C SER A 249 -1.04 0.72 -25.91
N GLU A 250 -0.79 1.37 -27.04
CA GLU A 250 0.54 1.90 -27.41
C GLU A 250 1.16 2.81 -26.33
N ASN A 251 0.33 3.46 -25.52
CA ASN A 251 0.76 4.34 -24.42
C ASN A 251 0.88 3.63 -23.07
N ASP A 252 1.00 2.29 -23.06
CA ASP A 252 1.10 1.43 -21.88
C ASP A 252 -0.05 1.64 -20.88
N VAL A 253 -1.26 1.84 -21.41
CA VAL A 253 -2.50 1.93 -20.61
C VAL A 253 -3.22 0.59 -20.67
N LEU A 254 -3.57 0.06 -19.50
CA LEU A 254 -4.39 -1.15 -19.38
C LEU A 254 -5.76 -0.94 -20.03
N LEU A 255 -6.10 -1.79 -21.01
CA LEU A 255 -7.40 -1.79 -21.67
C LEU A 255 -8.43 -2.59 -20.84
N GLU A 256 -8.00 -3.67 -20.21
CA GLU A 256 -8.81 -4.53 -19.33
C GLU A 256 -8.66 -4.10 -17.86
N LYS A 257 -9.25 -2.96 -17.50
CA LYS A 257 -9.19 -2.46 -16.11
C LYS A 257 -10.01 -3.29 -15.14
N ALA A 258 -9.57 -3.30 -13.88
CA ALA A 258 -10.33 -3.87 -12.80
C ALA A 258 -11.66 -3.13 -12.60
N TYR A 259 -12.69 -3.90 -12.20
CA TYR A 259 -14.04 -3.40 -11.97
C TYR A 259 -14.68 -4.05 -10.74
N VAL A 260 -15.82 -3.53 -10.32
CA VAL A 260 -16.68 -4.14 -9.30
C VAL A 260 -18.10 -4.14 -9.85
N ILE A 261 -18.88 -5.18 -9.57
CA ILE A 261 -20.26 -5.28 -10.05
C ILE A 261 -21.15 -4.35 -9.21
N ASP A 262 -21.09 -4.49 -7.89
CA ASP A 262 -21.88 -3.70 -6.95
C ASP A 262 -20.97 -2.87 -6.04
N ASN A 263 -20.80 -1.58 -6.34
CA ASN A 263 -19.95 -0.70 -5.54
C ASN A 263 -20.64 -0.27 -4.23
N CYS A 264 -20.47 -1.06 -3.18
CA CYS A 264 -21.02 -0.79 -1.86
C CYS A 264 -20.42 0.48 -1.20
N TYR A 265 -19.29 1.00 -1.69
CA TYR A 265 -18.66 2.23 -1.19
C TYR A 265 -18.93 3.46 -2.07
N SER A 266 -19.90 3.39 -2.97
CA SER A 266 -20.23 4.50 -3.88
C SER A 266 -20.84 5.71 -3.16
N ARG A 267 -21.60 5.47 -2.08
CA ARG A 267 -22.33 6.51 -1.34
C ARG A 267 -21.78 6.76 0.07
N GLU A 268 -21.15 5.75 0.67
CA GLU A 268 -20.72 5.78 2.07
C GLU A 268 -19.37 5.09 2.23
N SER A 269 -18.53 5.65 3.10
CA SER A 269 -17.25 5.05 3.51
C SER A 269 -17.47 3.90 4.49
N PHE A 270 -16.49 2.99 4.58
CA PHE A 270 -16.55 1.90 5.55
C PHE A 270 -16.71 2.41 6.98
N ARG A 271 -16.02 3.50 7.33
CA ARG A 271 -16.11 4.12 8.66
C ARG A 271 -17.53 4.58 8.99
N GLU A 272 -18.22 5.24 8.06
CA GLU A 272 -19.61 5.68 8.25
C GLU A 272 -20.55 4.50 8.48
N LYS A 273 -20.36 3.41 7.74
CA LYS A 273 -21.16 2.19 7.91
C LYS A 273 -20.97 1.51 9.26
N ILE A 274 -19.76 1.52 9.82
CA ILE A 274 -19.50 1.01 11.17
C ILE A 274 -20.33 1.81 12.19
N PHE A 275 -20.29 3.15 12.11
CA PHE A 275 -21.00 4.01 13.07
C PHE A 275 -22.53 3.89 12.96
N LYS A 276 -23.08 3.74 11.74
CA LYS A 276 -24.52 3.52 11.55
C LYS A 276 -25.00 2.19 12.12
N ASN A 277 -24.22 1.13 11.95
CA ASN A 277 -24.58 -0.22 12.40
C ASN A 277 -24.22 -0.53 13.86
N SER A 278 -23.65 0.45 14.58
CA SER A 278 -23.33 0.35 16.01
C SER A 278 -24.36 1.06 16.91
N SER A 279 -25.34 1.74 16.29
CA SER A 279 -26.51 2.36 16.96
C SER A 279 -27.67 1.37 16.98
#